data_AF-A0A1V3W8K8-F1
#
_entry.id   AF-A0A1V3W8K8-F1
#
_cell.length_a   1.000
_cell.length_b   1.000
_cell.length_c   1.000
_cell.angle_alpha   90.00
_cell.angle_beta   90.00
_cell.angle_gamma   90.00
#
_symmetry.space_group_name_H-M   'P 1'
#
loop_
_entity.id
_entity.type
_entity.pdbx_description
1 polymer ?
#
loop_
_entity_poly.entity_id
_entity_poly.type
_entity_poly.pdbx_seq_one_letter_code
_entity_poly.pdbx_strand_id
1 'polypeptide(L)'
;MIAERWNLSREEMERFALSSHEHALSAIRAGHFDNEIVAVGDFRLDEGPRETSLEKMAGLPTLVDGGRLPPRWPARSPTAPARCCWRPSEPSRTTT
;
A
#
# COMPACT_ATOMS: atom_id res chain seq x y z
N MET A 1 -19.24 10.07 -6.59
CA MET A 1 -18.03 9.32 -6.13
C MET A 1 -18.40 7.89 -5.74
N ILE A 2 -17.45 6.94 -5.74
CA ILE A 2 -17.70 5.54 -5.35
C ILE A 2 -18.24 5.43 -3.91
N ALA A 3 -17.67 6.20 -2.98
CA ALA A 3 -18.09 6.22 -1.57
C ALA A 3 -19.56 6.67 -1.38
N GLU A 4 -20.06 7.58 -2.22
CA GLU A 4 -21.47 8.01 -2.18
C GLU A 4 -22.39 6.93 -2.74
N ARG A 5 -21.98 6.25 -3.82
CA ARG A 5 -22.77 5.18 -4.45
C ARG A 5 -23.00 4.00 -3.48
N TRP A 6 -22.07 3.74 -2.58
CA TRP A 6 -22.15 2.66 -1.59
C TRP A 6 -22.38 3.16 -0.16
N ASN A 7 -22.74 4.42 0.00
CA ASN A 7 -23.01 5.07 1.28
C ASN A 7 -21.97 4.80 2.38
N LEU A 8 -20.69 4.75 1.99
CA LEU A 8 -19.59 4.56 2.93
C LEU A 8 -19.42 5.82 3.78
N SER A 9 -19.34 5.62 5.09
CA SER A 9 -19.06 6.69 6.04
C SER A 9 -17.56 7.00 6.08
N ARG A 10 -17.22 8.23 6.53
CA ARG A 10 -15.83 8.64 6.71
C ARG A 10 -15.11 7.77 7.73
N GLU A 11 -15.77 7.43 8.82
CA GLU A 11 -15.23 6.60 9.88
C GLU A 11 -14.94 5.16 9.42
N GLU A 12 -15.79 4.56 8.58
CA GLU A 12 -15.52 3.24 8.01
C GLU A 12 -14.28 3.24 7.11
N MET A 13 -14.11 4.29 6.30
CA MET A 13 -12.94 4.45 5.45
C MET A 13 -11.66 4.65 6.28
N GLU A 14 -11.74 5.45 7.34
CA GLU A 14 -10.62 5.66 8.26
C GLU A 14 -10.23 4.38 9.00
N ARG A 15 -11.20 3.63 9.53
CA ARG A 15 -10.94 2.32 10.17
C ARG A 15 -10.28 1.33 9.22
N PHE A 16 -10.75 1.26 7.97
CA PHE A 16 -10.13 0.40 6.96
C PHE A 16 -8.71 0.85 6.61
N ALA A 17 -8.47 2.16 6.50
CA ALA A 17 -7.13 2.68 6.25
C ALA A 17 -6.16 2.37 7.39
N LEU A 18 -6.61 2.46 8.65
CA LEU A 18 -5.80 2.10 9.82
C LEU A 18 -5.43 0.62 9.83
N SER A 19 -6.42 -0.27 9.66
CA SER A 19 -6.16 -1.71 9.68
C SER A 19 -5.23 -2.13 8.55
N SER A 20 -5.33 -1.49 7.38
CA SER A 20 -4.39 -1.70 6.28
C SER A 20 -2.95 -1.30 6.64
N HIS A 21 -2.74 -0.22 7.40
CA HIS A 21 -1.41 0.17 7.89
C HIS A 21 -0.86 -0.81 8.91
N GLU A 22 -1.68 -1.23 9.86
CA GLU A 22 -1.30 -2.21 10.89
C GLU A 22 -0.90 -3.54 10.25
N HIS A 23 -1.67 -4.02 9.28
CA HIS A 23 -1.33 -5.22 8.51
C HIS A 23 -0.03 -5.06 7.72
N ALA A 24 0.18 -3.93 7.05
CA ALA A 24 1.40 -3.67 6.29
C ALA A 24 2.64 -3.63 7.21
N LEU A 25 2.55 -2.95 8.36
CA LEU A 25 3.62 -2.92 9.37
C LEU A 25 3.90 -4.31 9.93
N SER A 26 2.86 -5.10 10.21
CA SER A 26 3.01 -6.47 10.68
C SER A 26 3.71 -7.35 9.64
N ALA A 27 3.32 -7.23 8.36
CA ALA A 27 3.91 -8.01 7.28
C ALA A 27 5.38 -7.64 7.02
N ILE A 28 5.72 -6.34 7.11
CA ILE A 28 7.10 -5.87 7.05
C ILE A 28 7.92 -6.42 8.21
N ARG A 29 7.42 -6.34 9.45
CA ARG A 29 8.11 -6.89 10.63
C ARG A 29 8.30 -8.40 10.55
N ALA A 30 7.38 -9.11 9.90
CA ALA A 30 7.45 -10.55 9.66
C ALA A 30 8.33 -10.96 8.47
N GLY A 31 8.89 -10.00 7.71
CA GLY A 31 9.74 -10.28 6.56
C GLY A 31 9.00 -10.89 5.36
N HIS A 32 7.66 -10.74 5.27
CA HIS A 32 6.88 -11.35 4.19
C HIS A 32 7.28 -10.84 2.79
N PHE A 33 7.83 -9.63 2.72
CA PHE A 33 8.23 -9.02 1.45
C PHE A 33 9.71 -9.23 1.10
N ASP A 34 10.49 -9.95 1.91
CA ASP A 34 11.93 -10.15 1.69
C ASP A 34 12.23 -10.89 0.38
N ASN A 35 11.30 -11.74 -0.06
CA ASN A 35 11.42 -12.50 -1.32
C ASN A 35 10.99 -11.70 -2.56
N GLU A 36 10.24 -10.62 -2.39
CA GLU A 36 9.64 -9.84 -3.47
C GLU A 36 10.33 -8.48 -3.68
N ILE A 37 10.90 -7.90 -2.61
CA ILE A 37 11.57 -6.61 -2.67
C ILE A 37 13.05 -6.78 -3.00
N VAL A 38 13.41 -6.40 -4.22
CA VAL A 38 14.82 -6.23 -4.61
C VAL A 38 15.27 -4.84 -4.19
N ALA A 39 16.30 -4.79 -3.34
CA ALA A 39 16.91 -3.56 -2.88
C ALA A 39 17.45 -2.70 -4.03
N VAL A 40 17.16 -1.40 -4.01
CA VAL A 40 17.74 -0.41 -4.93
C VAL A 40 18.48 0.63 -4.09
N GLY A 41 19.82 0.56 -4.07
CA GLY A 41 20.62 1.37 -3.15
C GLY A 41 20.28 1.06 -1.70
N ASP A 42 19.99 2.10 -0.91
CA ASP A 42 19.59 1.96 0.51
C ASP A 42 18.09 1.66 0.68
N PHE A 43 17.31 1.70 -0.40
CA PHE A 43 15.87 1.44 -0.36
C PHE A 43 15.60 -0.06 -0.38
N ARG A 44 15.28 -0.61 0.80
CA ARG A 44 14.98 -2.04 1.03
C ARG A 44 13.62 -2.30 1.67
N LEU A 45 12.98 -1.25 2.17
CA LEU A 45 11.72 -1.30 2.89
C LEU A 45 10.73 -0.36 2.21
N ASP A 46 9.45 -0.73 2.18
CA ASP A 46 8.42 0.20 1.75
C ASP A 46 8.31 1.37 2.75
N GLU A 47 8.39 2.60 2.24
CA GLU A 47 8.31 3.83 3.03
C GLU A 47 6.87 4.30 3.28
N GLY A 48 5.89 3.70 2.59
CA GLY A 48 4.48 4.06 2.69
C GLY A 48 3.87 3.75 4.06
N PRO A 49 4.07 2.55 4.62
CA PRO A 49 3.52 2.17 5.92
C PRO A 49 4.12 2.98 7.06
N ARG A 50 3.25 3.57 7.88
CA ARG A 50 3.61 4.43 9.01
C ARG A 50 2.64 4.23 10.16
N GLU A 51 3.10 4.46 11.39
CA GLU A 51 2.24 4.38 12.57
C GLU A 51 1.31 5.59 12.62
N THR A 52 0.00 5.33 12.52
CA THR A 52 -1.05 6.34 12.53
C THR A 52 -2.12 6.04 13.57
N SER A 53 -2.96 7.03 13.86
CA SER A 53 -4.09 6.91 14.78
C SER A 53 -5.33 7.54 14.15
N LEU A 54 -6.53 7.07 14.53
CA LEU A 54 -7.81 7.59 14.03
C LEU A 54 -7.93 9.12 14.17
N GLU A 55 -7.50 9.68 15.29
CA GLU A 55 -7.52 11.13 15.56
C GLU A 55 -6.71 11.93 14.52
N LYS A 56 -5.53 11.43 14.17
CA LYS A 56 -4.67 12.06 13.15
C LYS A 56 -5.29 11.97 11.75
N MET A 57 -6.13 10.97 11.50
CA MET A 57 -6.80 10.80 10.20
C MET A 57 -8.04 11.69 10.08
N ALA A 58 -8.82 11.78 11.17
CA ALA A 58 -10.01 12.63 11.24
C ALA A 58 -9.67 14.12 11.05
N GLY A 59 -8.47 14.55 11.45
CA GLY A 59 -7.97 15.92 11.27
C GLY A 59 -7.46 16.27 9.86
N LEU A 60 -7.40 15.32 8.92
CA LEU A 60 -6.99 15.62 7.55
C LEU A 60 -8.12 16.35 6.80
N PRO A 61 -7.79 17.28 5.86
CA PRO A 61 -8.79 17.89 4.99
C PRO A 61 -9.48 16.82 4.12
N THR A 62 -10.42 17.20 3.24
CA THR A 62 -11.00 16.25 2.27
C THR A 62 -10.38 16.47 0.89
N LEU A 63 -10.37 15.45 0.03
CA LEU A 63 -9.77 15.51 -1.31
C LEU A 63 -10.48 16.53 -2.21
N VAL A 64 -11.78 16.66 -1.98
CA VAL A 64 -12.68 17.57 -2.68
C VAL A 64 -13.45 18.32 -1.61
N ASP A 65 -13.71 19.60 -1.83
CA ASP A 65 -14.53 20.40 -0.91
C ASP A 65 -15.93 19.79 -0.79
N GLY A 66 -16.32 19.44 0.44
CA GLY A 66 -17.58 18.74 0.73
C GLY A 66 -17.58 17.23 0.43
N GLY A 67 -16.46 16.66 -0.02
CA GLY A 67 -16.33 15.22 -0.26
C GLY A 67 -16.15 14.40 1.02
N ARG A 68 -16.42 13.09 0.96
CA ARG A 68 -16.22 12.16 2.10
C ARG A 68 -14.82 11.55 2.17
N LEU A 69 -14.07 11.66 1.08
CA LEU A 69 -12.73 11.09 0.97
C LEU A 69 -11.71 12.07 1.56
N PRO A 70 -10.86 11.66 2.51
CA PRO A 70 -9.65 12.43 2.81
C PRO A 70 -8.82 12.59 1.52
N PRO A 71 -7.99 13.64 1.34
CA PRO A 71 -7.04 13.73 0.25
C PRO A 71 -6.20 12.47 0.25
N ARG A 72 -5.53 12.18 -0.88
CA ARG A 72 -4.54 11.10 -0.99
C ARG A 72 -3.84 11.01 0.36
N TRP A 73 -4.13 9.90 1.06
CA TRP A 73 -3.44 9.56 2.29
C TRP A 73 -1.95 9.84 2.05
N PRO A 74 -1.15 10.37 3.00
CA PRO A 74 0.21 10.82 2.72
C PRO A 74 1.13 9.63 2.39
N ALA A 75 0.91 9.01 1.24
CA ALA A 75 1.81 8.16 0.55
C ALA A 75 2.84 9.13 -0.01
N ARG A 76 4.08 9.01 0.44
CA ARG A 76 5.20 9.58 -0.29
C ARG A 76 5.09 9.11 -1.75
N SER A 77 5.45 9.96 -2.71
CA SER A 77 5.47 9.52 -4.12
C SER A 77 6.38 8.30 -4.20
N PRO A 78 5.91 7.14 -4.69
CA PRO A 78 6.75 5.94 -4.75
C PRO A 78 7.95 6.28 -5.64
N THR A 79 9.13 6.26 -5.03
CA THR A 79 10.38 6.66 -5.70
C THR A 79 11.12 5.43 -6.25
N ALA A 80 10.72 4.22 -5.84
CA ALA A 80 11.32 2.97 -6.23
C ALA A 80 10.58 2.30 -7.42
N PRO A 81 11.29 1.85 -8.47
CA PRO A 81 10.69 1.11 -9.57
C PRO A 81 10.44 -0.36 -9.20
N ALA A 82 9.28 -0.91 -9.56
CA ALA A 82 8.99 -2.34 -9.48
C ALA A 82 9.03 -2.99 -10.88
N ARG A 83 9.65 -4.18 -11.02
CA ARG A 83 9.67 -4.97 -12.25
C ARG A 83 9.46 -6.45 -11.95
N CYS A 84 8.43 -7.05 -12.55
CA CYS A 84 8.27 -8.51 -12.57
C CYS A 84 8.85 -9.07 -13.88
N CYS A 85 9.91 -9.87 -13.79
CA CYS A 85 10.49 -10.57 -14.93
C CYS A 85 9.89 -11.99 -15.02
N TRP A 86 8.90 -12.18 -15.88
CA TRP A 86 8.41 -13.53 -16.20
C TRP A 86 9.30 -14.16 -17.28
N ARG A 87 10.04 -15.22 -16.91
CA ARG A 87 10.77 -16.04 -17.89
C ARG A 87 9.97 -17.32 -18.14
N PRO A 88 9.55 -17.61 -19.38
CA PRO A 88 8.96 -18.91 -19.70
C PRO A 88 10.01 -20.01 -19.50
N SER A 89 9.62 -21.12 -18.86
CA SER A 89 10.49 -22.27 -18.65
C SER A 89 10.85 -22.93 -19.99
N GLU A 90 12.15 -23.10 -20.29
CA GLU A 90 12.58 -23.89 -21.44
C GLU A 90 12.20 -25.37 -21.25
N PRO A 91 11.57 -26.03 -22.23
CA PRO A 91 11.38 -27.47 -22.16
C PRO A 91 12.74 -28.16 -22.23
N SER A 92 13.02 -29.02 -21.25
CA SER A 92 14.22 -29.84 -21.18
C SER A 92 14.35 -30.67 -22.46
N ARG A 93 15.37 -30.40 -23.27
CA ARG A 93 15.77 -31.26 -24.39
C ARG A 93 16.33 -32.57 -23.83
N THR A 94 15.52 -33.62 -23.83
CA THR A 94 15.98 -35.00 -23.71
C THR A 94 16.71 -35.37 -25.01
N THR A 95 18.03 -35.45 -24.95
CA THR A 95 18.86 -36.04 -26.00
C THR A 95 18.76 -37.56 -25.89
N THR A 96 18.20 -38.20 -26.93
CA THR A 96 18.29 -39.65 -27.19
C THR A 96 19.64 -39.98 -27.80
#